data_AF-A0A0G2HB15-F1
#
_entry.id   AF-A0A0G2HB15-F1
#
_cell.length_a   1.000
_cell.length_b   1.000
_cell.length_c   1.000
_cell.angle_alpha   90.00
_cell.angle_beta   90.00
_cell.angle_gamma   90.00
#
_symmetry.space_group_name_H-M   'P 1'
#
loop_
_entity.id
_entity.type
_entity.pdbx_description
1 polymer ?
#
loop_
_entity_poly.entity_id
_entity_poly.type
_entity_poly.pdbx_seq_one_letter_code
_entity_poly.pdbx_strand_id
1 'polypeptide(L)'
;MLVRSMAPLTLSIAVALLSWRAIAAPTPVERRAVSADLLASFNLFEQYSAASYCAQNNNSTGTEVSCEAGNCPLVDAATTNTVVEFEDSVVTDTTGFVATDSTNSQIYTYGAPRIGPAALSDYITAQGNNYRVTHLNDPVPRLPTLNMGYVHISPEYYISSANDAAVTANDINTYVGNSNLSGNAQWGLAVDIAAHLWYFGDISACE
;
A
#
# COMPACT_ATOMS: atom_id res chain seq x y z
N MET A 1 -16.44 8.45 92.73
CA MET A 1 -15.11 8.56 93.34
C MET A 1 -14.11 8.73 92.19
N LEU A 2 -13.24 9.75 92.27
CA LEU A 2 -12.09 10.08 91.38
C LEU A 2 -12.43 10.52 89.93
N VAL A 3 -12.34 11.80 89.56
CA VAL A 3 -11.16 12.70 89.33
C VAL A 3 -10.65 12.67 87.87
N ARG A 4 -10.79 13.86 87.26
CA ARG A 4 -10.18 14.50 86.07
C ARG A 4 -9.00 13.81 85.36
N SER A 5 -8.99 13.91 84.03
CA SER A 5 -7.83 14.45 83.29
C SER A 5 -8.26 15.03 81.93
N MET A 6 -7.88 16.27 81.67
CA MET A 6 -8.00 16.95 80.38
C MET A 6 -6.71 16.70 79.58
N ALA A 7 -6.82 16.31 78.31
CA ALA A 7 -5.70 16.26 77.36
C ALA A 7 -6.07 16.98 76.06
N PRO A 8 -5.10 17.62 75.37
CA PRO A 8 -5.37 18.66 74.39
C PRO A 8 -5.71 18.14 72.99
N LEU A 9 -6.38 19.03 72.27
CA LEU A 9 -6.78 19.01 70.88
C LEU A 9 -5.58 18.74 69.93
N THR A 10 -5.65 17.68 69.12
CA THR A 10 -4.88 17.57 67.87
C THR A 10 -5.83 17.14 66.74
N LEU A 11 -6.05 18.06 65.80
CA LEU A 11 -6.84 17.84 64.60
C LEU A 11 -5.96 17.15 63.55
N SER A 12 -6.03 15.82 63.47
CA SER A 12 -5.36 15.05 62.41
C SER A 12 -6.19 15.11 61.13
N ILE A 13 -5.79 15.96 60.18
CA ILE A 13 -6.33 15.96 58.82
C ILE A 13 -5.73 14.77 58.07
N ALA A 14 -6.52 13.71 57.90
CA ALA A 14 -6.17 12.61 57.01
C ALA A 14 -6.40 13.07 55.55
N VAL A 15 -5.32 13.42 54.86
CA VAL A 15 -5.35 13.68 53.41
C VAL A 15 -5.43 12.33 52.70
N ALA A 16 -6.64 11.93 52.29
CA ALA A 16 -6.83 10.80 51.39
C ALA A 16 -6.32 11.20 49.99
N LEU A 17 -5.11 10.75 49.65
CA LEU A 17 -4.58 10.86 48.28
C LEU A 17 -5.37 9.92 47.37
N LEU A 18 -6.43 10.42 46.74
CA LEU A 18 -7.03 9.75 45.59
C LEU A 18 -6.01 9.77 44.45
N SER A 19 -5.33 8.66 44.23
CA SER A 19 -4.56 8.44 43.02
C SER A 19 -5.55 8.21 41.87
N TRP A 20 -5.89 9.28 41.15
CA TRP A 20 -6.48 9.14 39.83
C TRP A 20 -5.46 8.46 38.91
N ARG A 21 -5.59 7.15 38.74
CA ARG A 21 -5.00 6.48 37.58
C ARG A 21 -5.80 6.95 36.38
N ALA A 22 -5.26 7.92 35.65
CA ALA A 22 -5.70 8.22 34.30
C ALA A 22 -5.47 6.96 33.47
N ILE A 23 -6.54 6.19 33.24
CA ILE A 23 -6.54 5.19 32.18
C ILE A 23 -6.56 6.02 30.90
N ALA A 24 -5.41 6.14 30.25
CA ALA A 24 -5.36 6.72 28.92
C ALA A 24 -6.27 5.87 28.04
N ALA A 25 -7.38 6.44 27.59
CA ALA A 25 -8.15 5.83 26.52
C ALA A 25 -7.22 5.67 25.32
N PRO A 26 -7.26 4.54 24.58
CA PRO A 26 -6.53 4.45 23.32
C PRO A 26 -6.98 5.63 22.46
N THR A 27 -6.02 6.46 22.06
CA THR A 27 -6.27 7.49 21.05
C THR A 27 -6.93 6.81 19.86
N PRO A 28 -8.08 7.31 19.36
CA PRO A 28 -8.60 6.85 18.09
C PRO A 28 -7.43 6.93 17.09
N VAL A 29 -7.09 5.81 16.46
CA VAL A 29 -6.17 5.83 15.33
C VAL A 29 -6.91 6.60 14.25
N GLU A 30 -6.67 7.90 14.20
CA GLU A 30 -7.19 8.75 13.16
C GLU A 30 -6.61 8.19 11.87
N ARG A 31 -7.50 7.64 11.05
CA ARG A 31 -7.19 7.10 9.73
C ARG A 31 -6.60 8.26 8.93
N ARG A 32 -5.27 8.34 8.85
CA ARG A 32 -4.61 9.42 8.12
C ARG A 32 -4.72 9.08 6.65
N ALA A 33 -5.54 9.85 5.94
CA ALA A 33 -5.54 9.86 4.48
C ALA A 33 -4.10 10.03 3.96
N VAL A 34 -3.79 9.38 2.84
CA VAL A 34 -2.51 9.62 2.17
C VAL A 34 -2.42 11.08 1.69
N SER A 35 -1.21 11.61 1.50
CA SER A 35 -1.07 12.95 0.94
C SER A 35 -1.58 13.00 -0.50
N ALA A 36 -2.01 14.19 -0.94
CA ALA A 36 -2.40 14.41 -2.33
C ALA A 36 -1.25 14.11 -3.30
N ASP A 37 -0.02 14.45 -2.92
CA ASP A 37 1.18 14.15 -3.73
C ASP A 37 1.41 12.64 -3.85
N LEU A 38 1.20 11.87 -2.77
CA LEU A 38 1.36 10.42 -2.83
C LEU A 38 0.24 9.77 -3.67
N LEU A 39 -0.98 10.27 -3.56
CA LEU A 39 -2.08 9.86 -4.44
C LEU A 39 -1.75 10.14 -5.91
N ALA A 40 -1.18 11.30 -6.22
CA ALA A 40 -0.75 11.65 -7.56
C ALA A 40 0.36 10.73 -8.08
N SER A 41 1.34 10.39 -7.23
CA SER A 41 2.37 9.40 -7.57
C SER A 41 1.78 8.02 -7.85
N PHE A 42 0.83 7.55 -7.03
CA PHE A 42 0.16 6.28 -7.31
C PHE A 42 -0.56 6.28 -8.66
N ASN A 43 -1.26 7.36 -8.99
CA ASN A 43 -1.94 7.47 -10.28
C ASN A 43 -0.92 7.49 -11.45
N LEU A 44 0.17 8.28 -11.33
CA LEU A 44 1.20 8.32 -12.36
C LEU A 44 1.88 6.96 -12.60
N PHE A 45 2.31 6.28 -11.54
CA PHE A 45 3.03 5.01 -11.69
C PHE A 45 2.12 3.84 -12.02
N GLU A 46 0.83 3.93 -11.69
CA GLU A 46 -0.16 2.99 -12.20
C GLU A 46 -0.27 3.11 -13.72
N GLN A 47 -0.33 4.32 -14.26
CA GLN A 47 -0.37 4.53 -15.70
C GLN A 47 0.87 4.01 -16.44
N TYR A 48 2.05 4.06 -15.82
CA TYR A 48 3.23 3.37 -16.35
C TYR A 48 3.07 1.84 -16.37
N SER A 49 2.40 1.30 -15.36
CA SER A 49 2.09 -0.13 -15.30
C SER A 49 1.06 -0.48 -16.38
N ALA A 50 0.05 0.36 -16.57
CA ALA A 50 -0.95 0.19 -17.62
C ALA A 50 -0.33 0.27 -19.03
N ALA A 51 0.61 1.20 -19.24
CA ALA A 51 1.35 1.32 -20.48
C ALA A 51 2.18 0.07 -20.82
N SER A 52 2.59 -0.72 -19.82
CA SER A 52 3.36 -1.96 -20.05
C SER A 52 2.56 -3.05 -20.75
N TYR A 53 1.23 -2.95 -20.73
CA TYR A 53 0.34 -3.85 -21.48
C TYR A 53 0.20 -3.47 -22.95
N CYS A 54 0.57 -2.24 -23.34
CA CYS A 54 0.37 -1.79 -24.70
C CYS A 54 1.49 -2.26 -25.63
N ALA A 55 1.12 -3.02 -26.66
CA ALA A 55 2.03 -3.68 -27.60
C ALA A 55 2.98 -2.74 -28.37
N GLN A 56 2.76 -1.42 -28.37
CA GLN A 56 3.67 -0.45 -28.97
C GLN A 56 4.81 -0.02 -28.04
N ASN A 57 4.73 -0.31 -26.73
CA ASN A 57 5.74 0.12 -25.75
C ASN A 57 6.78 -0.95 -25.42
N ASN A 58 6.68 -2.12 -26.04
CA ASN A 58 7.52 -3.30 -25.84
C ASN A 58 8.20 -3.78 -27.15
N ASN A 59 7.90 -3.16 -28.29
CA ASN A 59 8.45 -3.53 -29.59
C ASN A 59 9.16 -2.40 -30.39
N SER A 60 9.36 -1.22 -29.79
CA SER A 60 9.99 -0.06 -30.43
C SER A 60 10.84 0.79 -29.47
N THR A 61 12.01 0.28 -29.04
CA THR A 61 12.91 1.00 -28.12
C THR A 61 13.27 2.42 -28.58
N GLY A 62 13.40 3.34 -27.62
CA GLY A 62 13.82 4.72 -27.88
C GLY A 62 12.69 5.63 -28.35
N THR A 63 11.44 5.17 -28.22
CA THR A 63 10.24 5.99 -28.43
C THR A 63 9.68 6.48 -27.10
N GLU A 64 8.79 7.47 -27.19
CA GLU A 64 7.94 7.88 -26.07
C GLU A 64 6.97 6.74 -25.73
N VAL A 65 6.71 6.57 -24.43
CA VAL A 65 5.69 5.66 -23.92
C VAL A 65 4.31 6.27 -24.19
N SER A 66 3.38 5.48 -24.72
CA SER A 66 2.02 5.95 -25.03
C SER A 66 0.95 4.88 -24.80
N CYS A 67 -0.32 5.24 -24.62
CA CYS A 67 -1.42 4.26 -24.55
C CYS A 67 -2.55 4.56 -25.54
N GLU A 68 -2.69 3.71 -26.55
CA GLU A 68 -3.78 3.84 -27.55
C GLU A 68 -5.18 3.74 -26.92
N ALA A 69 -5.31 2.99 -25.82
CA ALA A 69 -6.55 2.86 -25.04
C ALA A 69 -6.90 4.12 -24.22
N GLY A 70 -5.98 5.10 -24.10
CA GLY A 70 -6.18 6.33 -23.37
C GLY A 70 -6.18 6.19 -21.84
N ASN A 71 -5.69 5.06 -21.32
CA ASN A 71 -5.60 4.77 -19.89
C ASN A 71 -4.27 5.24 -19.24
N CYS A 72 -3.36 5.89 -19.98
CA CYS A 72 -2.15 6.51 -19.41
C CYS A 72 -1.91 8.00 -19.78
N PRO A 73 -2.91 8.90 -19.63
CA PRO A 73 -2.80 10.30 -20.09
C PRO A 73 -1.69 11.12 -19.43
N LEU A 74 -1.29 10.80 -18.19
CA LEU A 74 -0.16 11.46 -17.52
C LEU A 74 1.19 11.00 -18.09
N VAL A 75 1.27 9.75 -18.54
CA VAL A 75 2.45 9.20 -19.20
C VAL A 75 2.54 9.72 -20.63
N ASP A 76 1.42 9.77 -21.37
CA ASP A 76 1.34 10.38 -22.70
C ASP A 76 1.80 11.85 -22.69
N ALA A 77 1.51 12.57 -21.60
CA ALA A 77 1.89 13.97 -21.43
C ALA A 77 3.35 14.15 -20.95
N ALA A 78 4.03 13.09 -20.55
CA ALA A 78 5.39 13.13 -20.04
C ALA A 78 6.41 12.88 -21.15
N THR A 79 7.54 13.59 -21.10
CA THR A 79 8.66 13.31 -22.01
C THR A 79 9.42 12.08 -21.50
N THR A 80 9.13 10.94 -22.10
CA THR A 80 9.70 9.63 -21.74
C THR A 80 10.58 9.09 -22.86
N ASN A 81 11.51 8.20 -22.53
CA ASN A 81 12.20 7.37 -23.51
C ASN A 81 12.41 6.00 -22.89
N THR A 82 12.00 4.94 -23.58
CA THR A 82 12.34 3.57 -23.20
C THR A 82 13.83 3.33 -23.48
N VAL A 83 14.51 2.68 -22.54
CA VAL A 83 15.94 2.33 -22.64
C VAL A 83 16.12 0.87 -23.01
N VAL A 84 15.22 0.01 -22.52
CA VAL A 84 15.14 -1.41 -22.88
C VAL A 84 13.67 -1.78 -22.90
N GLU A 85 13.30 -2.67 -23.82
CA GLU A 85 11.99 -3.29 -23.93
C GLU A 85 12.18 -4.80 -24.00
N PHE A 86 11.22 -5.55 -23.46
CA PHE A 86 11.24 -7.00 -23.44
C PHE A 86 9.84 -7.55 -23.72
N GLU A 87 9.80 -8.60 -24.53
CA GLU A 87 8.58 -9.24 -25.01
C GLU A 87 8.46 -10.66 -24.49
N ASP A 88 7.24 -11.18 -24.54
CA ASP A 88 6.95 -12.56 -24.23
C ASP A 88 7.76 -13.51 -25.14
N SER A 89 8.02 -14.69 -24.60
CA SER A 89 8.82 -15.72 -25.26
C SER A 89 8.32 -17.10 -24.87
N VAL A 90 8.80 -18.14 -25.55
CA VAL A 90 8.47 -19.53 -25.21
C VAL A 90 8.91 -19.98 -23.80
N VAL A 91 9.73 -19.18 -23.11
CA VAL A 91 10.24 -19.48 -21.75
C VAL A 91 9.56 -18.63 -20.68
N THR A 92 9.03 -17.46 -21.04
CA THR A 92 8.36 -16.56 -20.10
C THR A 92 7.40 -15.63 -20.84
N ASP A 93 6.25 -15.38 -20.24
CA ASP A 93 5.27 -14.39 -20.70
C ASP A 93 5.52 -13.01 -20.06
N THR A 94 6.75 -12.73 -19.63
CA THR A 94 7.07 -11.43 -19.01
C THR A 94 7.32 -10.42 -20.11
N THR A 95 6.48 -9.40 -20.15
CA THR A 95 6.50 -8.33 -21.15
C THR A 95 6.55 -6.98 -20.46
N GLY A 96 7.23 -6.01 -21.06
CA GLY A 96 7.28 -4.65 -20.52
C GLY A 96 8.50 -3.87 -20.99
N PHE A 97 8.78 -2.78 -20.29
CA PHE A 97 9.87 -1.86 -20.64
C PHE A 97 10.57 -1.29 -19.40
N VAL A 98 11.76 -0.75 -19.63
CA VAL A 98 12.53 0.04 -18.67
C VAL A 98 12.63 1.45 -19.22
N ALA A 99 11.97 2.39 -18.56
CA ALA A 99 12.16 3.81 -18.79
C ALA A 99 13.10 4.38 -17.72
N THR A 100 13.97 5.32 -18.09
CA THR A 100 14.86 5.97 -17.12
C THR A 100 14.17 7.14 -16.43
N ASP A 101 13.99 7.04 -15.12
CA ASP A 101 13.76 8.18 -14.23
C ASP A 101 15.01 8.36 -13.35
N SER A 102 15.84 9.36 -13.66
CA SER A 102 17.05 9.67 -12.89
C SER A 102 16.76 10.44 -11.59
N THR A 103 15.51 10.79 -11.34
CA THR A 103 15.07 11.58 -10.19
C THR A 103 14.65 10.68 -9.02
N ASN A 104 14.08 9.51 -9.29
CA ASN A 104 13.40 8.70 -8.28
C ASN A 104 13.87 7.24 -8.25
N SER A 105 14.53 6.84 -7.16
CA SER A 105 14.81 5.43 -6.85
C SER A 105 13.65 4.81 -6.07
N GLN A 106 12.51 4.60 -6.73
CA GLN A 106 11.27 4.13 -6.11
C GLN A 106 10.73 2.89 -6.82
N ILE A 107 10.06 2.00 -6.07
CA ILE A 107 9.39 0.81 -6.62
C ILE A 107 7.89 0.92 -6.33
N TYR A 108 7.09 0.96 -7.39
CA TYR A 108 5.63 0.90 -7.32
C TYR A 108 5.15 -0.43 -7.87
N THR A 109 4.24 -1.08 -7.15
CA THR A 109 3.60 -2.31 -7.62
C THR A 109 2.09 -2.25 -7.39
N TYR A 110 1.33 -2.74 -8.35
CA TYR A 110 -0.14 -2.76 -8.32
C TYR A 110 -0.58 -4.21 -8.47
N GLY A 111 -1.40 -4.71 -7.54
CA GLY A 111 -1.91 -6.09 -7.60
C GLY A 111 -0.84 -7.17 -7.50
N ALA A 112 0.37 -6.84 -7.05
CA ALA A 112 1.50 -7.77 -7.11
C ALA A 112 1.35 -8.96 -6.15
N PRO A 113 1.73 -10.18 -6.60
CA PRO A 113 1.79 -11.36 -5.74
C PRO A 113 2.94 -11.26 -4.72
N ARG A 114 2.98 -12.21 -3.78
CA ARG A 114 4.14 -12.38 -2.90
C ARG A 114 5.32 -12.93 -3.70
N ILE A 115 6.51 -12.39 -3.48
CA ILE A 115 7.69 -12.70 -4.30
C ILE A 115 8.72 -13.60 -3.59
N GLY A 116 8.59 -13.81 -2.28
CA GLY A 116 9.51 -14.69 -1.57
C GLY A 116 9.33 -14.76 -0.06
N PRO A 117 10.30 -15.40 0.63
CA PRO A 117 10.28 -15.57 2.08
C PRO A 117 10.66 -14.28 2.82
N ALA A 118 10.45 -14.28 4.13
CA ALA A 118 10.68 -13.11 4.99
C ALA A 118 12.07 -12.49 4.83
N ALA A 119 13.13 -13.30 4.70
CA ALA A 119 14.48 -12.77 4.50
C ALA A 119 14.61 -11.87 3.26
N LEU A 120 13.92 -12.21 2.15
CA LEU A 120 13.89 -11.39 0.94
C LEU A 120 12.99 -10.16 1.14
N SER A 121 11.77 -10.37 1.61
CA SER A 121 10.80 -9.28 1.73
C SER A 121 11.22 -8.23 2.77
N ASP A 122 11.86 -8.65 3.86
CA ASP A 122 12.42 -7.75 4.87
C ASP A 122 13.66 -7.01 4.36
N TYR A 123 14.50 -7.67 3.55
CA TYR A 123 15.62 -7.02 2.88
C TYR A 123 15.16 -5.90 1.94
N ILE A 124 14.16 -6.18 1.08
CA ILE A 124 13.59 -5.17 0.18
C ILE A 124 12.92 -4.06 0.98
N THR A 125 12.12 -4.41 2.00
CA THR A 125 11.46 -3.44 2.89
C THR A 125 12.48 -2.48 3.53
N ALA A 126 13.64 -2.99 3.96
CA ALA A 126 14.70 -2.20 4.58
C ALA A 126 15.40 -1.22 3.63
N GLN A 127 15.30 -1.42 2.31
CA GLN A 127 15.81 -0.46 1.32
C GLN A 127 14.97 0.82 1.23
N GLY A 128 13.73 0.80 1.73
CA GLY A 128 12.81 1.93 1.68
C GLY A 128 12.20 2.15 0.29
N ASN A 129 11.40 3.21 0.15
CA ASN A 129 10.78 3.63 -1.13
C ASN A 129 10.00 2.52 -1.87
N ASN A 130 9.37 1.63 -1.10
CA ASN A 130 8.52 0.56 -1.60
C ASN A 130 7.05 0.96 -1.49
N TYR A 131 6.34 0.91 -2.60
CA TYR A 131 4.96 1.35 -2.72
C TYR A 131 4.11 0.22 -3.29
N ARG A 132 3.73 -0.73 -2.42
CA ARG A 132 2.88 -1.86 -2.79
C ARG A 132 1.41 -1.48 -2.64
N VAL A 133 0.70 -1.36 -3.75
CA VAL A 133 -0.71 -0.98 -3.80
C VAL A 133 -1.58 -2.20 -4.04
N THR A 134 -2.68 -2.31 -3.28
CA THR A 134 -3.65 -3.41 -3.40
C THR A 134 -5.07 -2.87 -3.40
N HIS A 135 -6.01 -3.59 -4.01
CA HIS A 135 -7.39 -3.14 -4.17
C HIS A 135 -8.39 -4.23 -3.77
N LEU A 136 -9.35 -3.85 -2.90
CA LEU A 136 -10.45 -4.70 -2.44
C LEU A 136 -10.04 -6.18 -2.23
N ASN A 137 -10.79 -7.09 -2.83
CA ASN A 137 -10.62 -8.53 -2.81
C ASN A 137 -9.95 -9.03 -4.10
N ASP A 138 -8.98 -8.29 -4.64
CA ASP A 138 -8.03 -8.79 -5.62
C ASP A 138 -7.39 -10.10 -5.08
N PRO A 139 -7.47 -11.23 -5.81
CA PRO A 139 -6.85 -12.49 -5.40
C PRO A 139 -5.32 -12.53 -5.53
N VAL A 140 -4.71 -11.75 -6.43
CA VAL A 140 -3.29 -11.90 -6.80
C VAL A 140 -2.35 -11.57 -5.63
N PRO A 141 -2.53 -10.49 -4.86
CA PRO A 141 -1.71 -10.22 -3.68
C PRO A 141 -1.89 -11.27 -2.56
N ARG A 142 -2.87 -12.18 -2.66
CA ARG A 142 -3.03 -13.26 -1.69
C ARG A 142 -2.27 -14.52 -2.08
N LEU A 143 -1.54 -14.51 -3.19
CA LEU A 143 -0.76 -15.64 -3.71
C LEU A 143 0.72 -15.26 -3.95
N PRO A 144 1.65 -16.24 -3.87
CA PRO A 144 1.54 -17.51 -3.16
C PRO A 144 1.20 -17.33 -1.68
N THR A 145 0.59 -18.32 -1.03
CA THR A 145 0.00 -18.15 0.31
C THR A 145 1.03 -17.98 1.44
N LEU A 146 0.65 -17.35 2.56
CA LEU A 146 1.48 -17.25 3.77
C LEU A 146 1.93 -18.63 4.29
N ASN A 147 1.07 -19.66 4.15
CA ASN A 147 1.36 -21.03 4.59
C ASN A 147 2.47 -21.71 3.76
N MET A 148 2.78 -21.18 2.58
CA MET A 148 3.91 -21.62 1.76
C MET A 148 5.22 -20.92 2.15
N GLY A 149 5.20 -20.07 3.18
CA GLY A 149 6.35 -19.30 3.64
C GLY A 149 6.61 -18.00 2.86
N TYR A 150 5.70 -17.61 1.96
CA TYR A 150 5.79 -16.37 1.21
C TYR A 150 5.18 -15.22 2.00
N VAL A 151 5.86 -14.08 2.06
CA VAL A 151 5.38 -12.87 2.77
C VAL A 151 5.57 -11.63 1.90
N HIS A 152 4.85 -10.57 2.21
CA HIS A 152 4.89 -9.33 1.43
C HIS A 152 6.00 -8.38 1.85
N ILE A 153 6.37 -7.48 0.94
CA ILE A 153 7.07 -6.25 1.28
C ILE A 153 6.11 -5.28 2.01
N SER A 154 6.66 -4.43 2.89
CA SER A 154 5.91 -3.44 3.68
C SER A 154 6.32 -2.01 3.29
N PRO A 155 5.42 -1.01 3.36
CA PRO A 155 3.99 -1.12 3.72
C PRO A 155 3.08 -1.51 2.55
N GLU A 156 1.84 -1.86 2.87
CA GLU A 156 0.69 -1.95 1.96
C GLU A 156 -0.03 -0.61 1.89
N TYR A 157 -0.39 -0.18 0.69
CA TYR A 157 -1.35 0.89 0.44
C TYR A 157 -2.63 0.26 -0.13
N TYR A 158 -3.62 0.08 0.73
CA TYR A 158 -4.86 -0.63 0.41
C TYR A 158 -5.95 0.34 0.00
N ILE A 159 -6.42 0.20 -1.24
CA ILE A 159 -7.53 0.94 -1.83
C ILE A 159 -8.85 0.24 -1.45
N SER A 160 -9.80 1.02 -0.93
CA SER A 160 -11.10 0.55 -0.45
C SER A 160 -12.30 1.08 -1.23
N SER A 161 -12.08 1.89 -2.26
CA SER A 161 -13.12 2.29 -3.22
C SER A 161 -13.66 1.07 -3.98
N ALA A 162 -14.84 1.19 -4.56
CA ALA A 162 -15.40 0.15 -5.43
C ALA A 162 -14.64 0.03 -6.75
N ASN A 163 -14.83 -1.09 -7.47
CA ASN A 163 -14.45 -1.21 -8.88
C ASN A 163 -15.13 -0.09 -9.68
N ASP A 164 -14.49 0.36 -10.76
CA ASP A 164 -14.95 1.44 -11.64
C ASP A 164 -15.20 2.78 -10.94
N ALA A 165 -14.74 2.95 -9.70
CA ALA A 165 -14.87 4.18 -8.93
C ALA A 165 -13.53 4.91 -8.85
N ALA A 166 -13.60 6.25 -8.94
CA ALA A 166 -12.44 7.10 -8.74
C ALA A 166 -11.90 6.95 -7.31
N VAL A 167 -10.60 6.70 -7.19
CA VAL A 167 -9.91 6.56 -5.90
C VAL A 167 -9.58 7.95 -5.35
N THR A 168 -9.91 8.19 -4.09
CA THR A 168 -9.51 9.39 -3.36
C THR A 168 -8.48 9.08 -2.29
N ALA A 169 -7.81 10.12 -1.77
CA ALA A 169 -6.83 9.98 -0.69
C ALA A 169 -7.42 9.34 0.58
N ASN A 170 -8.73 9.48 0.81
CA ASN A 170 -9.42 8.91 1.97
C ASN A 170 -9.71 7.41 1.81
N ASP A 171 -9.67 6.90 0.58
CA ASP A 171 -9.96 5.50 0.28
C ASP A 171 -8.73 4.60 0.47
N ILE A 172 -7.56 5.19 0.74
CA ILE A 172 -6.28 4.48 0.88
C ILE A 172 -5.89 4.36 2.34
N ASN A 173 -5.72 3.12 2.80
CA ASN A 173 -5.26 2.80 4.15
C ASN A 173 -3.86 2.18 4.09
N THR A 174 -2.97 2.60 4.99
CA THR A 174 -1.63 2.02 5.08
C THR A 174 -1.57 0.92 6.13
N TYR A 175 -1.09 -0.26 5.75
CA TYR A 175 -0.85 -1.38 6.65
C TYR A 175 0.62 -1.78 6.64
N VAL A 176 1.20 -1.95 7.83
CA VAL A 176 2.61 -2.31 7.98
C VAL A 176 2.77 -3.80 8.33
N GLY A 177 3.96 -4.33 8.02
CA GLY A 177 4.36 -5.70 8.32
C GLY A 177 4.21 -6.63 7.12
N ASN A 178 5.13 -7.60 7.04
CA ASN A 178 5.21 -8.54 5.92
C ASN A 178 4.08 -9.60 5.91
N SER A 179 3.40 -9.81 7.05
CA SER A 179 2.39 -10.85 7.26
C SER A 179 1.07 -10.29 7.84
N ASN A 180 0.70 -9.06 7.47
CA ASN A 180 -0.53 -8.42 7.94
C ASN A 180 -1.78 -9.12 7.34
N LEU A 181 -2.83 -9.32 8.16
CA LEU A 181 -4.11 -9.92 7.76
C LEU A 181 -5.23 -8.88 7.54
N SER A 182 -4.92 -7.59 7.68
CA SER A 182 -5.79 -6.48 7.30
C SER A 182 -5.62 -6.13 5.82
N GLY A 183 -6.27 -5.07 5.33
CA GLY A 183 -6.13 -4.64 3.94
C GLY A 183 -6.65 -5.69 2.97
N ASN A 184 -5.91 -6.00 1.91
CA ASN A 184 -6.34 -6.98 0.92
C ASN A 184 -6.43 -8.41 1.50
N ALA A 185 -5.55 -8.75 2.46
CA ALA A 185 -5.52 -10.09 3.06
C ALA A 185 -6.79 -10.43 3.86
N GLN A 186 -7.56 -9.42 4.30
CA GLN A 186 -8.77 -9.63 5.12
C GLN A 186 -9.87 -10.42 4.39
N TRP A 187 -9.85 -10.41 3.06
CA TRP A 187 -10.88 -11.02 2.21
C TRP A 187 -10.77 -12.55 2.11
N GLY A 188 -9.71 -13.16 2.62
CA GLY A 188 -9.58 -14.62 2.74
C GLY A 188 -9.72 -15.33 1.40
N LEU A 189 -10.82 -16.06 1.20
CA LEU A 189 -11.13 -16.79 -0.04
C LEU A 189 -12.11 -16.04 -0.98
N ALA A 190 -12.60 -14.86 -0.60
CA ALA A 190 -13.47 -14.07 -1.47
C ALA A 190 -12.66 -13.52 -2.64
N VAL A 191 -13.02 -13.85 -3.87
CA VAL A 191 -12.26 -13.47 -5.07
C VAL A 191 -13.08 -12.49 -5.90
N ASP A 192 -12.44 -11.42 -6.36
CA ASP A 192 -12.95 -10.54 -7.41
C ASP A 192 -11.83 -10.24 -8.40
N ILE A 193 -12.01 -10.69 -9.64
CA ILE A 193 -11.06 -10.43 -10.72
C ILE A 193 -11.18 -8.99 -11.20
N ALA A 194 -12.37 -8.39 -11.17
CA ALA A 194 -12.53 -6.98 -11.55
C ALA A 194 -11.78 -6.06 -10.58
N ALA A 195 -11.65 -6.44 -9.31
CA ALA A 195 -10.81 -5.73 -8.36
C ALA A 195 -9.31 -5.78 -8.74
N HIS A 196 -8.85 -6.85 -9.38
CA HIS A 196 -7.47 -6.97 -9.87
C HIS A 196 -7.21 -6.09 -11.09
N LEU A 197 -8.22 -5.86 -11.93
CA LEU A 197 -8.11 -5.04 -13.15
C LEU A 197 -8.30 -3.54 -12.89
N TRP A 198 -8.72 -3.15 -11.68
CA TRP A 198 -9.01 -1.76 -11.34
C TRP A 198 -8.02 -1.18 -10.32
N TYR A 199 -7.11 -0.35 -10.79
CA TYR A 199 -6.19 0.43 -9.96
C TYR A 199 -6.14 1.85 -10.50
N PHE A 200 -6.87 2.80 -9.92
CA PHE A 200 -6.99 4.19 -10.45
C PHE A 200 -7.59 4.34 -11.87
N GLY A 201 -7.72 3.24 -12.61
CA GLY A 201 -8.33 3.04 -13.92
C GLY A 201 -8.30 1.56 -14.29
N ASP A 202 -8.68 1.23 -15.53
CA ASP A 202 -8.48 -0.11 -16.09
C ASP A 202 -7.00 -0.28 -16.48
N ILE A 203 -6.27 -0.99 -15.62
CA ILE A 203 -4.81 -1.16 -15.74
C ILE A 203 -4.44 -2.03 -16.94
N SER A 204 -5.35 -2.90 -17.38
CA SER A 204 -5.12 -3.89 -18.45
C SER A 204 -5.75 -3.50 -19.78
N ALA A 205 -6.28 -2.28 -19.92
CA ALA A 205 -7.09 -1.88 -21.08
C ALA A 205 -6.37 -1.93 -22.45
N CYS A 206 -5.05 -2.15 -22.44
CA CYS A 206 -4.20 -2.24 -23.62
C CYS A 206 -3.87 -3.68 -24.07
N GLU A 207 -4.32 -4.70 -23.34
CA GLU A 207 -4.18 -6.12 -23.74
C GLU A 207 -4.95 -6.46 -25.04
#